data_AF-A0A2T5U328-F1
#
_entry.id   AF-A0A2T5U328-F1
#
_cell.length_a   1.000
_cell.length_b   1.000
_cell.length_c   1.000
_cell.angle_alpha   90.00
_cell.angle_beta   90.00
_cell.angle_gamma   90.00
#
_symmetry.space_group_name_H-M   'P 1'
#
loop_
_entity.id
_entity.type
_entity.pdbx_description
1 polymer ?
#
loop_
_entity_poly.entity_id
_entity_poly.type
_entity_poly.pdbx_seq_one_letter_code
_entity_poly.pdbx_strand_id
1 'polypeptide(L)'
;MTSSRLKSLFAPLGRSAVTLIIVALAVLVALWLWKRYETDPWTRDGHIRADIVRVTPDVAGLVTQVAVHDNQAVKPGDVLFVVDRPRFQLTLAQSDASIASARATLLQARREAQRDLALGDLVAKETHEQNVARVATASAALAQAQSARSTAALNLARTTVRATVHGIVTNLDLHPGDYIATGAQAMALVDTDSLRVEGYFEETKLGSIRVGDPVVVHLMGEPQALHGRVDSIAAGINDSERTNTTNLLPNVNPTFNWVRLAQRIPVRVKLTQVPKGTQLIVGRTATVTVQPRVAPGTTA
;
A
#
# COMPACT_ATOMS: atom_id res chain seq x y z
N MET A 1 -77.64 -43.93 -25.32
CA MET A 1 -77.28 -43.39 -23.99
C MET A 1 -75.77 -43.49 -23.77
N THR A 2 -74.93 -42.67 -24.40
CA THR A 2 -73.47 -42.68 -24.18
C THR A 2 -72.79 -41.44 -24.80
N SER A 3 -73.06 -40.23 -24.30
CA SER A 3 -72.24 -39.06 -24.71
C SER A 3 -72.10 -37.92 -23.70
N SER A 4 -72.61 -38.04 -22.47
CA SER A 4 -72.58 -36.95 -21.49
C SER A 4 -71.48 -37.04 -20.42
N ARG A 5 -70.72 -38.15 -20.34
CA ARG A 5 -69.71 -38.34 -19.27
C ARG A 5 -68.30 -37.80 -19.55
N LEU A 6 -67.99 -37.35 -20.77
CA LEU A 6 -66.66 -36.77 -21.04
C LEU A 6 -66.56 -35.28 -20.66
N LYS A 7 -67.64 -34.49 -20.73
CA LYS A 7 -67.58 -33.03 -20.49
C LYS A 7 -67.45 -32.63 -19.01
N SER A 8 -67.82 -33.50 -18.06
CA SER A 8 -67.71 -33.19 -16.62
C SER A 8 -66.33 -33.49 -16.02
N LEU A 9 -65.45 -34.16 -16.76
CA LEU A 9 -64.07 -34.43 -16.34
C LEU A 9 -63.11 -33.31 -16.76
N PHE A 10 -63.39 -32.56 -17.84
CA PHE A 10 -62.52 -31.46 -18.28
C PHE A 10 -62.57 -30.21 -17.39
N ALA A 11 -63.66 -29.97 -16.65
CA ALA A 11 -63.79 -28.84 -15.73
C ALA A 11 -62.90 -28.93 -14.47
N PRO A 12 -62.77 -30.07 -13.78
CA PRO A 12 -61.77 -30.24 -12.72
C PRO A 12 -60.34 -30.38 -13.26
N LEU A 13 -60.13 -31.02 -14.41
CA LEU A 13 -58.81 -31.09 -15.03
C LEU A 13 -58.24 -29.71 -15.41
N GLY A 14 -59.08 -28.79 -15.89
CA GLY A 14 -58.67 -27.41 -16.18
C GLY A 14 -58.25 -26.64 -14.91
N ARG A 15 -58.97 -26.83 -13.79
CA ARG A 15 -58.61 -26.23 -12.50
C ARG A 15 -57.31 -26.82 -11.94
N SER A 16 -57.14 -28.14 -12.03
CA SER A 16 -55.91 -28.83 -11.61
C SER A 16 -54.71 -28.42 -12.47
N ALA A 17 -54.89 -28.23 -13.77
CA ALA A 17 -53.85 -27.72 -14.66
C ALA A 17 -53.42 -26.29 -14.30
N VAL A 18 -54.37 -25.40 -13.99
CA VAL A 18 -54.07 -24.04 -13.54
C VAL A 18 -53.30 -24.05 -12.21
N THR A 19 -53.70 -24.88 -11.23
CA THR A 19 -52.96 -25.00 -9.98
C THR A 19 -51.55 -25.56 -10.17
N LEU A 20 -51.37 -26.56 -11.06
CA LEU A 20 -50.05 -27.10 -11.39
C LEU A 20 -49.14 -26.07 -12.05
N ILE A 21 -49.68 -25.24 -12.95
CA ILE A 21 -48.93 -24.15 -13.59
C ILE A 21 -48.50 -23.11 -12.55
N ILE A 22 -49.39 -22.73 -11.62
CA ILE A 22 -49.07 -21.78 -10.55
C ILE A 22 -47.98 -22.34 -9.64
N VAL A 23 -48.08 -23.61 -9.24
CA VAL A 23 -47.06 -24.28 -8.42
C VAL A 23 -45.72 -24.37 -9.17
N ALA A 24 -45.74 -24.73 -10.46
CA ALA A 24 -44.53 -24.77 -11.28
C ALA A 24 -43.88 -23.38 -11.40
N LEU A 25 -44.67 -22.33 -11.61
CA LEU A 25 -44.19 -20.96 -11.64
C LEU A 25 -43.60 -20.53 -10.28
N ALA A 26 -44.28 -20.85 -9.18
CA ALA A 26 -43.80 -20.57 -7.83
C ALA A 26 -42.46 -21.27 -7.54
N VAL A 27 -42.31 -22.53 -7.97
CA VAL A 27 -41.05 -23.28 -7.86
C VAL A 27 -39.95 -22.64 -8.72
N LEU A 28 -40.25 -22.24 -9.95
CA LEU A 28 -39.29 -21.54 -10.81
C LEU A 28 -38.82 -20.22 -10.20
N VAL A 29 -39.75 -19.43 -9.64
CA VAL A 29 -39.43 -18.17 -8.95
C VAL A 29 -38.59 -18.43 -7.69
N ALA A 30 -38.93 -19.48 -6.92
CA ALA A 30 -38.16 -19.86 -5.74
C ALA A 30 -36.73 -20.29 -6.09
N LEU A 31 -36.56 -21.11 -7.12
CA LEU A 31 -35.23 -21.51 -7.61
C LEU A 31 -34.43 -20.32 -8.17
N TRP A 32 -35.10 -19.40 -8.86
CA TRP A 32 -34.47 -18.19 -9.39
C TRP A 32 -34.01 -17.25 -8.26
N LEU A 33 -34.85 -17.02 -7.25
CA LEU A 33 -34.50 -16.25 -6.06
C LEU A 33 -33.35 -16.91 -5.29
N TRP A 34 -33.41 -18.24 -5.12
CA TRP A 34 -32.34 -19.00 -4.47
C TRP A 34 -31.01 -18.78 -5.18
N LYS A 35 -30.97 -18.95 -6.50
CA LYS A 35 -29.77 -18.71 -7.30
C LYS A 35 -29.24 -17.28 -7.11
N ARG A 36 -30.12 -16.29 -7.14
CA ARG A 36 -29.75 -14.87 -7.06
C ARG A 36 -29.25 -14.43 -5.68
N TYR A 37 -29.78 -15.01 -4.61
CA TYR A 37 -29.35 -14.66 -3.24
C TYR A 37 -28.19 -15.51 -2.73
N GLU A 38 -28.20 -16.79 -3.07
CA GLU A 38 -27.25 -17.77 -2.53
C GLU A 38 -26.01 -17.92 -3.41
N THR A 39 -26.15 -17.92 -4.75
CA THR A 39 -25.05 -18.30 -5.65
C THR A 39 -24.40 -17.13 -6.38
N ASP A 40 -25.14 -16.03 -6.61
CA ASP A 40 -24.57 -14.88 -7.31
C ASP A 40 -23.51 -14.19 -6.41
N PRO A 41 -22.27 -14.03 -6.90
CA PRO A 41 -21.19 -13.45 -6.12
C PRO A 41 -21.34 -11.92 -6.01
N TRP A 42 -22.06 -11.48 -4.98
CA TRP A 42 -22.13 -10.07 -4.58
C TRP A 42 -21.89 -9.90 -3.09
N THR A 43 -21.39 -8.73 -2.71
CA THR A 43 -21.25 -8.31 -1.31
C THR A 43 -21.57 -6.83 -1.17
N ARG A 44 -22.25 -6.48 -0.07
CA ARG A 44 -22.43 -5.07 0.37
C ARG A 44 -21.26 -4.56 1.20
N ASP A 45 -20.44 -5.48 1.68
CA ASP A 45 -19.29 -5.20 2.52
C ASP A 45 -18.08 -5.02 1.61
N GLY A 46 -18.03 -3.88 0.93
CA GLY A 46 -16.88 -3.49 0.13
C GLY A 46 -16.41 -2.10 0.54
N HIS A 47 -15.12 -1.85 0.42
CA HIS A 47 -14.52 -0.57 0.79
C HIS A 47 -13.51 -0.10 -0.25
N ILE A 48 -13.47 1.21 -0.50
CA ILE A 48 -12.37 1.83 -1.24
C ILE A 48 -11.12 1.82 -0.35
N ARG A 49 -10.01 1.35 -0.92
CA ARG A 49 -8.72 1.20 -0.25
C ARG A 49 -7.64 1.77 -1.17
N ALA A 50 -6.58 2.27 -0.56
CA ALA A 50 -5.38 2.70 -1.25
C ALA A 50 -4.19 2.43 -0.32
N ASP A 51 -2.99 2.42 -0.88
CA ASP A 51 -1.79 2.27 -0.07
C ASP A 51 -1.50 3.60 0.64
N ILE A 52 -1.26 3.52 1.94
CA ILE A 52 -1.00 4.69 2.78
C ILE A 52 0.52 4.76 3.00
N VAL A 53 1.14 5.75 2.38
CA VAL A 53 2.57 6.03 2.55
C VAL A 53 2.73 6.90 3.79
N ARG A 54 3.39 6.34 4.80
CA ARG A 54 3.74 7.07 6.02
C ARG A 54 4.97 7.91 5.74
N VAL A 55 4.81 9.23 5.78
CA VAL A 55 5.93 10.15 5.59
C VAL A 55 6.62 10.33 6.93
N THR A 56 7.88 9.89 6.99
CA THR A 56 8.74 9.96 8.19
C THR A 56 10.03 10.69 7.84
N PRO A 57 10.54 11.59 8.69
CA PRO A 57 11.82 12.23 8.44
C PRO A 57 12.96 11.27 8.80
N ASP A 58 14.02 11.31 7.98
CA ASP A 58 15.26 10.57 8.25
C ASP A 58 16.15 11.28 9.29
N VAL A 59 15.98 12.60 9.47
CA VAL A 59 16.74 13.42 10.40
C VAL A 59 15.80 14.11 11.40
N ALA A 60 16.19 14.10 12.67
CA ALA A 60 15.44 14.76 13.73
C ALA A 60 15.73 16.27 13.76
N GLY A 61 14.73 17.06 14.15
CA GLY A 61 14.89 18.50 14.35
C GLY A 61 13.56 19.24 14.47
N LEU A 62 13.66 20.56 14.63
CA LEU A 62 12.49 21.44 14.61
C LEU A 62 11.99 21.61 13.17
N VAL A 63 10.69 21.57 13.00
CA VAL A 63 10.03 21.86 11.71
C VAL A 63 9.99 23.38 11.55
N THR A 64 10.70 23.90 10.56
CA THR A 64 10.74 25.34 10.29
C THR A 64 9.61 25.79 9.38
N GLN A 65 9.18 24.90 8.47
CA GLN A 65 8.15 25.20 7.50
C GLN A 65 7.38 23.93 7.14
N VAL A 66 6.06 24.05 7.04
CA VAL A 66 5.17 23.07 6.43
C VAL A 66 4.65 23.68 5.13
N ALA A 67 4.92 23.03 4.00
CA ALA A 67 4.66 23.56 2.65
C ALA A 67 3.36 23.04 2.03
N VAL A 68 2.67 22.14 2.73
CA VAL A 68 1.40 21.54 2.31
C VAL A 68 0.32 21.80 3.34
N HIS A 69 -0.94 21.71 2.92
CA HIS A 69 -2.09 21.72 3.81
C HIS A 69 -2.82 20.37 3.78
N ASP A 70 -3.72 20.16 4.74
CA ASP A 70 -4.53 18.94 4.80
C ASP A 70 -5.41 18.80 3.54
N ASN A 71 -5.59 17.57 3.07
CA ASN A 71 -6.32 17.20 1.86
C ASN A 71 -5.77 17.80 0.54
N GLN A 72 -4.51 18.23 0.52
CA GLN A 72 -3.85 18.71 -0.69
C GLN A 72 -3.35 17.56 -1.56
N ALA A 73 -3.58 17.65 -2.87
CA ALA A 73 -2.94 16.77 -3.85
C ALA A 73 -1.49 17.18 -4.10
N VAL A 74 -0.57 16.21 -4.04
CA VAL A 74 0.87 16.40 -4.22
C VAL A 74 1.42 15.40 -5.23
N LYS A 75 2.53 15.77 -5.87
CA LYS A 75 3.29 14.95 -6.81
C LYS A 75 4.62 14.51 -6.19
N PRO A 76 5.21 13.41 -6.67
CA PRO A 76 6.56 13.02 -6.29
C PRO A 76 7.55 14.18 -6.45
N GLY A 77 8.33 14.43 -5.41
CA GLY A 77 9.30 15.52 -5.36
C GLY A 77 8.78 16.83 -4.76
N ASP A 78 7.47 17.01 -4.60
CA ASP A 78 6.91 18.18 -3.92
C ASP A 78 7.38 18.23 -2.47
N VAL A 79 7.73 19.42 -1.98
CA VAL A 79 8.18 19.62 -0.60
C VAL A 79 6.98 19.54 0.32
N LEU A 80 7.06 18.69 1.34
CA LEU A 80 6.02 18.52 2.36
C LEU A 80 6.31 19.41 3.56
N PHE A 81 7.51 19.27 4.13
CA PHE A 81 7.97 20.10 5.23
C PHE A 81 9.50 20.15 5.26
N VAL A 82 10.03 21.14 5.99
CA VAL A 82 11.45 21.40 6.14
C VAL A 82 11.81 21.35 7.61
N VAL A 83 12.83 20.56 7.92
CA VAL A 83 13.51 20.51 9.21
C VAL A 83 14.62 21.55 9.24
N ASP A 84 14.90 22.11 10.41
CA ASP A 84 15.92 23.13 10.68
C ASP A 84 17.25 22.85 9.95
N ARG A 85 17.51 23.60 8.87
CA ARG A 85 18.68 23.44 7.99
C ARG A 85 19.97 24.05 8.52
N PRO A 86 19.99 25.25 9.16
CA PRO A 86 21.19 25.89 9.68
C PRO A 86 22.14 24.96 10.45
N ARG A 87 21.61 24.11 11.36
CA ARG A 87 22.44 23.16 12.13
C ARG A 87 23.18 22.17 11.24
N PHE A 88 22.53 21.66 10.19
CA PHE A 88 23.14 20.74 9.24
C PHE A 88 24.11 21.45 8.28
N GLN A 89 23.85 22.71 7.93
CA GLN A 89 24.79 23.52 7.14
C GLN A 89 26.09 23.77 7.91
N LEU A 90 26.02 24.08 9.21
CA LEU A 90 27.20 24.22 10.07
C LEU A 90 27.99 22.91 10.17
N THR A 91 27.30 21.78 10.28
CA THR A 91 27.94 20.45 10.32
C THR A 91 28.65 20.11 9.00
N LEU A 92 28.05 20.50 7.87
CA LEU A 92 28.68 20.36 6.55
C LEU A 92 29.92 21.25 6.43
N ALA A 93 29.83 22.51 6.84
CA ALA A 93 30.96 23.44 6.84
C ALA A 93 32.11 22.95 7.74
N GLN A 94 31.80 22.39 8.91
CA GLN A 94 32.80 21.77 9.78
C GLN A 94 33.49 20.57 9.10
N SER A 95 32.73 19.75 8.37
CA SER A 95 33.28 18.61 7.63
C SER A 95 34.18 19.06 6.47
N ASP A 96 33.82 20.15 5.80
CA ASP A 96 34.65 20.78 4.76
C ASP A 96 35.97 21.29 5.33
N ALA A 97 35.96 21.91 6.51
CA ALA A 97 37.16 22.32 7.22
C ALA A 97 38.05 21.13 7.61
N SER A 98 37.45 20.02 8.07
CA SER A 98 38.18 18.78 8.37
C SER A 98 38.87 18.19 7.13
N ILE A 99 38.23 18.25 5.96
CA ILE A 99 38.87 17.84 4.69
C ILE A 99 40.03 18.75 4.34
N ALA A 100 39.87 20.06 4.49
CA ALA A 100 40.96 21.02 4.21
C ALA A 100 42.18 20.74 5.09
N SER A 101 41.96 20.49 6.38
CA SER A 101 43.01 20.10 7.34
C SER A 101 43.67 18.78 6.97
N ALA A 102 42.89 17.71 6.73
CA ALA A 102 43.42 16.40 6.36
C ALA A 102 44.20 16.44 5.04
N ARG A 103 43.74 17.24 4.07
CA ARG A 103 44.44 17.46 2.80
C ARG A 103 45.77 18.18 3.01
N ALA A 104 45.82 19.18 3.88
CA ALA A 104 47.07 19.87 4.21
C ALA A 104 48.09 18.92 4.84
N THR A 105 47.66 18.08 5.78
CA THR A 105 48.49 17.04 6.41
C THR A 105 49.01 16.02 5.39
N LEU A 106 48.16 15.54 4.48
CA LEU A 106 48.57 14.63 3.41
C LEU A 106 49.61 15.27 2.48
N LEU A 107 49.40 16.53 2.10
CA LEU A 107 50.36 17.26 1.26
C LEU A 107 51.69 17.45 1.98
N GLN A 108 51.69 17.71 3.29
CA GLN A 108 52.90 17.78 4.08
C GLN A 108 53.63 16.43 4.12
N ALA A 109 52.94 15.34 4.46
CA ALA A 109 53.52 14.00 4.50
C ALA A 109 54.10 13.59 3.13
N ARG A 110 53.41 13.93 2.03
CA ARG A 110 53.92 13.69 0.67
C ARG A 110 55.19 14.48 0.37
N ARG A 111 55.27 15.75 0.78
CA ARG A 111 56.48 16.57 0.61
C ARG A 111 57.65 16.03 1.44
N GLU A 112 57.40 15.52 2.64
CA GLU A 112 58.41 14.86 3.47
C GLU A 112 58.92 13.58 2.79
N ALA A 113 58.03 12.67 2.37
CA ALA A 113 58.41 11.45 1.67
C ALA A 113 59.16 11.73 0.34
N GLN A 114 58.77 12.78 -0.40
CA GLN A 114 59.48 13.20 -1.61
C GLN A 114 60.88 13.77 -1.31
N ARG A 115 61.05 14.51 -0.21
CA ARG A 115 62.36 15.02 0.21
C ARG A 115 63.29 13.87 0.60
N ASP A 116 62.80 12.86 1.29
CA ASP A 116 63.59 11.68 1.62
C ASP A 116 64.11 10.97 0.37
N LEU A 117 63.25 10.77 -0.63
CA LEU A 117 63.64 10.17 -1.91
C LEU A 117 64.73 10.99 -2.64
N ALA A 118 64.68 12.32 -2.55
CA ALA A 118 65.68 13.20 -3.14
C ALA A 118 67.03 13.17 -2.41
N LEU A 119 67.05 12.80 -1.12
CA LEU A 119 68.27 12.69 -0.31
C LEU A 119 68.99 11.33 -0.47
N GLY A 120 68.36 10.34 -1.12
CA GLY A 120 68.97 9.05 -1.43
C GLY A 120 69.40 8.26 -0.19
N ASP A 121 70.61 7.68 -0.22
CA ASP A 121 71.17 6.84 0.85
C ASP A 121 71.50 7.61 2.16
N LEU A 122 71.28 8.92 2.21
CA LEU A 122 71.51 9.74 3.40
C LEU A 122 70.42 9.58 4.48
N VAL A 123 69.30 8.91 4.16
CA VAL A 123 68.17 8.68 5.07
C VAL A 123 68.11 7.20 5.45
N ALA A 124 67.97 6.90 6.75
CA ALA A 124 67.82 5.54 7.22
C ALA A 124 66.56 4.88 6.63
N LYS A 125 66.66 3.58 6.28
CA LYS A 125 65.54 2.80 5.72
C LYS A 125 64.29 2.84 6.61
N GLU A 126 64.48 2.79 7.92
CA GLU A 126 63.39 2.91 8.90
C GLU A 126 62.63 4.24 8.75
N THR A 127 63.34 5.37 8.63
CA THR A 127 62.74 6.70 8.43
C THR A 127 61.93 6.76 7.14
N HIS A 128 62.45 6.16 6.06
CA HIS A 128 61.74 6.07 4.80
C HIS A 128 60.42 5.29 4.94
N GLU A 129 60.47 4.11 5.55
CA GLU A 129 59.28 3.28 5.82
C GLU A 129 58.26 4.02 6.70
N GLN A 130 58.72 4.75 7.72
CA GLN A 130 57.88 5.60 8.56
C GLN A 130 57.20 6.72 7.75
N ASN A 131 57.89 7.37 6.82
CA ASN A 131 57.34 8.45 6.01
C ASN A 131 56.35 7.94 4.95
N VAL A 132 56.60 6.77 4.35
CA VAL A 132 55.61 6.09 3.50
C VAL A 132 54.36 5.72 4.30
N ALA A 133 54.53 5.17 5.51
CA ALA A 133 53.41 4.87 6.40
C ALA A 133 52.63 6.14 6.79
N ARG A 134 53.30 7.28 7.03
CA ARG A 134 52.65 8.59 7.28
C ARG A 134 51.80 9.06 6.10
N VAL A 135 52.27 8.88 4.87
CA VAL A 135 51.46 9.21 3.68
C VAL A 135 50.22 8.32 3.63
N ALA A 136 50.37 7.02 3.88
CA ALA A 136 49.25 6.08 3.90
C ALA A 136 48.21 6.45 4.97
N THR A 137 48.63 6.72 6.21
CA THR A 137 47.72 7.13 7.30
C THR A 137 47.05 8.47 7.03
N ALA A 138 47.77 9.46 6.51
CA ALA A 138 47.19 10.75 6.13
C ALA A 138 46.18 10.62 4.97
N SER A 139 46.42 9.70 4.03
CA SER A 139 45.48 9.42 2.95
C SER A 139 44.19 8.76 3.46
N ALA A 140 44.30 7.84 4.43
CA ALA A 140 43.16 7.24 5.09
C ALA A 140 42.37 8.28 5.90
N ALA A 141 43.04 9.18 6.61
CA ALA A 141 42.40 10.29 7.33
C ALA A 141 41.64 11.24 6.39
N LEU A 142 42.19 11.54 5.21
CA LEU A 142 41.49 12.32 4.19
C LEU A 142 40.25 11.58 3.68
N ALA A 143 40.34 10.28 3.39
CA ALA A 143 39.21 9.47 2.96
C ALA A 143 38.10 9.42 4.02
N GLN A 144 38.47 9.30 5.30
CA GLN A 144 37.53 9.35 6.43
C GLN A 144 36.81 10.71 6.49
N ALA A 145 37.55 11.82 6.35
CA ALA A 145 36.96 13.16 6.33
C ALA A 145 36.01 13.36 5.14
N GLN A 146 36.33 12.81 3.96
CA GLN A 146 35.45 12.81 2.79
C GLN A 146 34.15 12.03 3.04
N SER A 147 34.24 10.86 3.68
CA SER A 147 33.06 10.08 4.09
C SER A 147 32.19 10.87 5.07
N ALA A 148 32.79 11.51 6.08
CA ALA A 148 32.05 12.32 7.05
C ALA A 148 31.29 13.49 6.38
N ARG A 149 31.93 14.18 5.43
CA ARG A 149 31.27 15.22 4.61
C ARG A 149 30.09 14.65 3.82
N SER A 150 30.24 13.47 3.21
CA SER A 150 29.15 12.85 2.44
C SER A 150 27.92 12.56 3.32
N THR A 151 28.14 12.10 4.55
CA THR A 151 27.07 11.91 5.55
C THR A 151 26.43 13.24 5.94
N ALA A 152 27.22 14.28 6.21
CA ALA A 152 26.71 15.61 6.54
C ALA A 152 25.88 16.21 5.39
N ALA A 153 26.34 16.05 4.14
CA ALA A 153 25.63 16.50 2.95
C ALA A 153 24.30 15.75 2.74
N LEU A 154 24.28 14.43 2.96
CA LEU A 154 23.06 13.62 2.88
C LEU A 154 22.05 14.04 3.96
N ASN A 155 22.51 14.24 5.19
CA ASN A 155 21.66 14.71 6.28
C ASN A 155 21.09 16.10 5.97
N LEU A 156 21.90 17.02 5.42
CA LEU A 156 21.41 18.32 4.97
C LEU A 156 20.37 18.19 3.84
N ALA A 157 20.55 17.28 2.88
CA ALA A 157 19.56 17.05 1.83
C ALA A 157 18.24 16.50 2.40
N ARG A 158 18.34 15.58 3.38
CA ARG A 158 17.21 14.95 4.08
C ARG A 158 16.45 15.86 5.04
N THR A 159 16.94 17.08 5.27
CA THR A 159 16.16 18.11 6.00
C THR A 159 14.90 18.53 5.24
N THR A 160 14.89 18.40 3.92
CA THR A 160 13.72 18.73 3.09
C THR A 160 12.99 17.44 2.77
N VAL A 161 11.89 17.19 3.47
CA VAL A 161 11.08 15.99 3.26
C VAL A 161 10.14 16.21 2.08
N ARG A 162 10.16 15.29 1.14
CA ARG A 162 9.42 15.37 -0.12
C ARG A 162 8.46 14.20 -0.26
N ALA A 163 7.42 14.38 -1.08
CA ALA A 163 6.51 13.30 -1.43
C ALA A 163 7.22 12.27 -2.32
N THR A 164 7.00 10.98 -2.03
CA THR A 164 7.56 9.87 -2.81
C THR A 164 6.62 9.41 -3.93
N VAL A 165 5.30 9.59 -3.75
CA VAL A 165 4.24 9.11 -4.65
C VAL A 165 3.27 10.23 -5.01
N HIS A 166 2.45 10.01 -6.04
CA HIS A 166 1.31 10.86 -6.34
C HIS A 166 0.20 10.58 -5.33
N GLY A 167 -0.22 11.60 -4.58
CA GLY A 167 -1.18 11.33 -3.51
C GLY A 167 -1.82 12.55 -2.90
N ILE A 168 -2.69 12.29 -1.93
CA ILE A 168 -3.37 13.31 -1.14
C ILE A 168 -2.84 13.25 0.29
N VAL A 169 -2.41 14.39 0.82
CA VAL A 169 -1.98 14.53 2.21
C VAL A 169 -3.21 14.43 3.11
N THR A 170 -3.16 13.61 4.15
CA THR A 170 -4.26 13.41 5.09
C THR A 170 -3.78 13.44 6.53
N ASN A 171 -4.64 13.94 7.43
CA ASN A 171 -4.41 14.02 8.86
C ASN A 171 -3.11 14.78 9.18
N LEU A 172 -2.95 15.95 8.55
CA LEU A 172 -1.83 16.85 8.81
C LEU A 172 -2.04 17.59 10.14
N ASP A 173 -1.31 17.17 11.17
CA ASP A 173 -1.26 17.84 12.48
C ASP A 173 0.12 18.46 12.78
N LEU A 174 0.99 18.50 11.77
CA LEU A 174 2.33 19.05 11.91
C LEU A 174 2.31 20.56 11.73
N HIS A 175 2.86 21.28 12.69
CA HIS A 175 2.94 22.74 12.70
C HIS A 175 4.39 23.23 12.67
N PRO A 176 4.68 24.40 12.08
CA PRO A 176 5.97 25.05 12.25
C PRO A 176 6.25 25.32 13.73
N GLY A 177 7.43 24.88 14.21
CA GLY A 177 7.82 24.92 15.62
C GLY A 177 7.82 23.55 16.29
N ASP A 178 7.12 22.56 15.73
CA ASP A 178 7.10 21.21 16.29
C ASP A 178 8.47 20.54 16.17
N TYR A 179 8.81 19.72 17.18
CA TYR A 179 10.00 18.90 17.13
C TYR A 179 9.64 17.49 16.64
N ILE A 180 10.29 17.05 15.57
CA ILE A 180 10.08 15.70 15.01
C ILE A 180 11.33 14.84 15.15
N ALA A 181 11.15 13.62 15.64
CA ALA A 181 12.21 12.62 15.77
C ALA A 181 12.37 11.80 14.48
N THR A 182 13.55 11.23 14.27
CA THR A 182 13.80 10.30 13.15
C THR A 182 12.84 9.11 13.21
N GLY A 183 12.19 8.80 12.09
CA GLY A 183 11.23 7.69 11.99
C GLY A 183 9.86 7.97 12.58
N ALA A 184 9.63 9.14 13.22
CA ALA A 184 8.31 9.53 13.67
C ALA A 184 7.39 9.79 12.46
N GLN A 185 6.14 9.36 12.55
CA GLN A 185 5.15 9.58 11.49
C GLN A 185 4.71 11.05 11.49
N ALA A 186 5.17 11.82 10.50
CA ALA A 186 4.84 13.23 10.35
C ALA A 186 3.43 13.42 9.78
N MET A 187 3.11 12.64 8.74
CA MET A 187 1.84 12.70 8.01
C MET A 187 1.59 11.41 7.23
N ALA A 188 0.35 11.23 6.78
CA ALA A 188 -0.05 10.14 5.90
C ALA A 188 -0.34 10.66 4.49
N LEU A 189 0.28 10.04 3.49
CA LEU A 189 0.04 10.32 2.08
C LEU A 189 -0.75 9.14 1.49
N VAL A 190 -1.96 9.41 1.01
CA VAL A 190 -2.80 8.42 0.34
C VAL A 190 -2.39 8.36 -1.12
N ASP A 191 -1.83 7.23 -1.55
CA ASP A 191 -1.42 7.04 -2.94
C ASP A 191 -2.64 6.92 -3.86
N THR A 192 -2.73 7.81 -4.84
CA THR A 192 -3.86 7.85 -5.77
C THR A 192 -3.74 6.77 -6.84
N ASP A 193 -2.53 6.30 -7.15
CA ASP A 193 -2.30 5.31 -8.21
C ASP A 193 -2.63 3.88 -7.74
N SER A 194 -2.64 3.63 -6.43
CA SER A 194 -2.99 2.32 -5.82
C SER A 194 -4.46 2.20 -5.38
N LEU A 195 -5.32 3.15 -5.78
CA LEU A 195 -6.75 3.11 -5.50
C LEU A 195 -7.41 1.83 -6.04
N ARG A 196 -8.10 1.12 -5.15
CA ARG A 196 -8.77 -0.16 -5.42
C ARG A 196 -9.99 -0.33 -4.54
N VAL A 197 -10.84 -1.29 -4.90
CA VAL A 197 -11.98 -1.68 -4.06
C VAL A 197 -11.70 -3.06 -3.49
N GLU A 198 -11.81 -3.21 -2.18
CA GLU A 198 -11.76 -4.52 -1.52
C GLU A 198 -13.18 -4.93 -1.16
N GLY A 199 -13.66 -6.03 -1.74
CA GLY A 199 -14.95 -6.63 -1.42
C GLY A 199 -14.77 -7.85 -0.52
N TYR A 200 -15.51 -7.92 0.58
CA TYR A 200 -15.50 -9.03 1.52
C TYR A 200 -16.60 -10.03 1.16
N PHE A 201 -16.22 -11.10 0.45
CA PHE A 201 -17.16 -12.12 -0.04
C PHE A 201 -17.28 -13.28 0.94
N GLU A 202 -18.44 -13.93 0.96
CA GLU A 202 -18.67 -15.15 1.74
C GLU A 202 -17.87 -16.30 1.15
N GLU A 203 -17.22 -17.09 2.00
CA GLU A 203 -16.46 -18.28 1.62
C GLU A 203 -17.24 -19.20 0.67
N THR A 204 -18.54 -19.37 0.91
CA THR A 204 -19.45 -20.19 0.07
C THR A 204 -19.57 -19.69 -1.37
N LYS A 205 -19.35 -18.39 -1.62
CA LYS A 205 -19.51 -17.74 -2.93
C LYS A 205 -18.20 -17.66 -3.72
N LEU A 206 -17.06 -17.96 -3.11
CA LEU A 206 -15.75 -17.85 -3.75
C LEU A 206 -15.57 -18.79 -4.95
N GLY A 207 -16.21 -19.96 -4.96
CA GLY A 207 -16.12 -20.90 -6.09
C GLY A 207 -16.59 -20.32 -7.42
N SER A 208 -17.42 -19.27 -7.36
CA SER A 208 -17.96 -18.56 -8.53
C SER A 208 -17.09 -17.38 -8.98
N ILE A 209 -16.05 -17.00 -8.22
CA ILE A 209 -15.20 -15.83 -8.48
C ILE A 209 -13.84 -16.28 -9.00
N ARG A 210 -13.41 -15.73 -10.13
CA ARG A 210 -12.07 -15.96 -10.69
C ARG A 210 -11.37 -14.62 -10.94
N VAL A 211 -10.04 -14.65 -10.90
CA VAL A 211 -9.22 -13.50 -11.29
C VAL A 211 -9.51 -13.12 -12.74
N GLY A 212 -9.69 -11.82 -12.98
CA GLY A 212 -10.04 -11.23 -14.28
C GLY A 212 -11.54 -11.08 -14.57
N ASP A 213 -12.42 -11.65 -13.73
CA ASP A 213 -13.86 -11.56 -13.93
C ASP A 213 -14.34 -10.10 -13.84
N PRO A 214 -15.31 -9.69 -14.69
CA PRO A 214 -15.84 -8.33 -14.68
C PRO A 214 -16.63 -8.05 -13.40
N VAL A 215 -16.44 -6.85 -12.84
CA VAL A 215 -17.06 -6.43 -11.58
C VAL A 215 -17.74 -5.10 -11.77
N VAL A 216 -18.95 -4.98 -11.22
CA VAL A 216 -19.65 -3.71 -11.08
C VAL A 216 -19.65 -3.31 -9.62
N VAL A 217 -19.18 -2.10 -9.35
CA VAL A 217 -19.09 -1.53 -8.00
C VAL A 217 -20.05 -0.35 -7.91
N HIS A 218 -20.92 -0.36 -6.91
CA HIS A 218 -21.81 0.75 -6.59
C HIS A 218 -21.34 1.38 -5.28
N LEU A 219 -20.91 2.64 -5.32
CA LEU A 219 -20.55 3.35 -4.10
C LEU A 219 -21.81 3.79 -3.36
N MET A 220 -21.78 3.69 -2.03
CA MET A 220 -22.87 4.20 -1.21
C MET A 220 -22.96 5.73 -1.38
N GLY A 221 -24.16 6.20 -1.75
CA GLY A 221 -24.44 7.62 -2.01
C GLY A 221 -24.13 8.09 -3.43
N GLU A 222 -23.61 7.23 -4.33
CA GLU A 222 -23.46 7.57 -5.75
C GLU A 222 -24.46 6.80 -6.62
N PRO A 223 -25.12 7.47 -7.59
CA PRO A 223 -26.02 6.77 -8.52
C PRO A 223 -25.27 6.03 -9.63
N GLN A 224 -24.03 6.44 -9.94
CA GLN A 224 -23.27 5.89 -11.06
C GLN A 224 -22.51 4.63 -10.64
N ALA A 225 -22.62 3.59 -11.46
CA ALA A 225 -21.87 2.36 -11.31
C ALA A 225 -20.43 2.53 -11.82
N LEU A 226 -19.48 2.02 -11.05
CA LEU A 226 -18.08 1.88 -11.43
C LEU A 226 -17.87 0.49 -12.04
N HIS A 227 -16.99 0.40 -13.04
CA HIS A 227 -16.62 -0.87 -13.64
C HIS A 227 -15.17 -1.20 -13.35
N GLY A 228 -14.92 -2.47 -13.04
CA GLY A 228 -13.60 -2.99 -12.74
C GLY A 228 -13.48 -4.47 -13.06
N ARG A 229 -12.37 -5.05 -12.63
CA ARG A 229 -12.09 -6.48 -12.73
C ARG A 229 -11.54 -7.01 -11.42
N VAL A 230 -11.79 -8.29 -11.14
CA VAL A 230 -11.13 -9.00 -10.05
C VAL A 230 -9.63 -9.02 -10.33
N ASP A 231 -8.85 -8.41 -9.46
CA ASP A 231 -7.40 -8.33 -9.56
C ASP A 231 -6.75 -9.53 -8.84
N SER A 232 -7.19 -9.78 -7.60
CA SER A 232 -6.67 -10.86 -6.77
C SER A 232 -7.65 -11.26 -5.68
N ILE A 233 -7.53 -12.51 -5.23
CA ILE A 233 -8.25 -13.04 -4.06
C ILE A 233 -7.21 -13.21 -2.95
N ALA A 234 -7.55 -12.85 -1.72
CA ALA A 234 -6.62 -12.99 -0.60
C ALA A 234 -6.15 -14.43 -0.42
N ALA A 235 -4.84 -14.62 -0.30
CA ALA A 235 -4.21 -15.94 -0.12
C ALA A 235 -4.38 -16.51 1.29
N GLY A 236 -4.81 -15.70 2.25
CA GLY A 236 -5.05 -16.11 3.63
C GLY A 236 -5.78 -15.05 4.44
N ILE A 237 -6.49 -15.50 5.45
CA ILE A 237 -7.09 -14.69 6.51
C ILE A 237 -6.62 -15.24 7.86
N ASN A 238 -6.50 -14.37 8.86
CA ASN A 238 -6.07 -14.80 10.19
C ASN A 238 -7.13 -15.68 10.82
N ASP A 239 -6.71 -16.79 11.43
CA ASP A 239 -7.57 -17.66 12.23
C ASP A 239 -7.68 -17.09 13.65
N SER A 240 -8.84 -16.53 14.00
CA SER A 240 -9.08 -15.94 15.32
C SER A 240 -9.09 -16.96 16.45
N GLU A 241 -9.28 -18.25 16.15
CA GLU A 241 -9.32 -19.32 17.14
C GLU A 241 -7.94 -19.91 17.43
N ARG A 242 -6.97 -19.65 16.55
CA ARG A 242 -5.58 -20.13 16.68
C ARG A 242 -4.68 -18.98 17.16
N THR A 243 -4.26 -19.07 18.41
CA THR A 243 -3.22 -18.17 18.95
C THR A 243 -1.87 -18.88 18.97
N ASN A 244 -0.83 -18.23 18.47
CA ASN A 244 0.54 -18.76 18.58
C ASN A 244 1.06 -18.50 20.00
N THR A 245 1.47 -19.56 20.70
CA THR A 245 2.12 -19.43 22.02
C THR A 245 3.64 -19.29 21.86
N THR A 246 4.31 -18.78 22.89
CA THR A 246 5.77 -18.57 22.92
C THR A 246 6.58 -19.85 22.62
N ASN A 247 6.00 -21.04 22.86
CA ASN A 247 6.62 -22.34 22.55
C ASN A 247 6.42 -22.79 21.08
N LEU A 248 5.95 -21.91 20.19
CA LEU A 248 5.59 -22.22 18.80
C LEU A 248 4.53 -23.32 18.65
N LEU A 249 3.85 -23.69 19.74
CA LEU A 249 2.73 -24.61 19.72
C LEU A 249 1.43 -23.83 19.51
N PRO A 250 0.55 -24.28 18.62
CA PRO A 250 -0.75 -23.66 18.46
C PRO A 250 -1.62 -23.91 19.67
N ASN A 251 -2.16 -22.83 20.24
CA ASN A 251 -3.27 -22.92 21.17
C ASN A 251 -4.56 -22.65 20.39
N VAL A 252 -5.47 -23.63 20.40
CA VAL A 252 -6.75 -23.54 19.72
C VAL A 252 -7.83 -23.40 20.77
N ASN A 253 -8.59 -22.31 20.71
CA ASN A 253 -9.71 -22.12 21.62
C ASN A 253 -10.86 -23.09 21.26
N PRO A 254 -11.46 -23.79 22.24
CA PRO A 254 -12.62 -24.62 21.98
C PRO A 254 -13.82 -23.73 21.64
N THR A 255 -14.26 -23.74 20.37
CA THR A 255 -15.46 -23.03 19.92
C THR A 255 -16.73 -23.84 20.21
N PHE A 256 -17.69 -23.26 20.94
CA PHE A 256 -19.01 -23.83 21.21
C PHE A 256 -20.12 -23.22 20.32
N ASN A 257 -19.77 -22.81 19.10
CA ASN A 257 -20.73 -22.23 18.17
C ASN A 257 -21.46 -23.34 17.42
N TRP A 258 -22.73 -23.56 17.76
CA TRP A 258 -23.63 -24.46 17.04
C TRP A 258 -24.08 -23.90 15.67
N VAL A 259 -23.83 -22.61 15.42
CA VAL A 259 -24.00 -21.96 14.11
C VAL A 259 -22.62 -21.65 13.52
N ARG A 260 -22.34 -22.19 12.32
CA ARG A 260 -21.18 -21.79 11.51
C ARG A 260 -21.60 -20.67 10.56
N LEU A 261 -20.92 -19.53 10.65
CA LEU A 261 -21.03 -18.44 9.68
C LEU A 261 -19.89 -18.56 8.67
N ALA A 262 -20.17 -18.27 7.40
CA ALA A 262 -19.14 -18.23 6.36
C ALA A 262 -18.13 -17.12 6.68
N GLN A 263 -16.83 -17.41 6.53
CA GLN A 263 -15.80 -16.39 6.68
C GLN A 263 -15.86 -15.39 5.51
N ARG A 264 -15.42 -14.17 5.78
CA ARG A 264 -15.37 -13.07 4.82
C ARG A 264 -13.97 -13.00 4.21
N ILE A 265 -13.84 -13.35 2.95
CA ILE A 265 -12.56 -13.39 2.25
C ILE A 265 -12.42 -12.14 1.37
N PRO A 266 -11.38 -11.32 1.56
CA PRO A 266 -11.19 -10.12 0.78
C PRO A 266 -10.79 -10.43 -0.66
N VAL A 267 -11.54 -9.85 -1.59
CA VAL A 267 -11.27 -9.88 -3.03
C VAL A 267 -10.95 -8.46 -3.48
N ARG A 268 -9.77 -8.28 -4.06
CA ARG A 268 -9.32 -6.99 -4.59
C ARG A 268 -9.87 -6.80 -6.01
N VAL A 269 -10.42 -5.63 -6.24
CA VAL A 269 -11.00 -5.21 -7.52
C VAL A 269 -10.26 -3.98 -8.01
N LYS A 270 -9.69 -4.10 -9.21
CA LYS A 270 -9.05 -2.99 -9.92
C LYS A 270 -10.09 -2.26 -10.75
N LEU A 271 -10.25 -0.96 -10.54
CA LEU A 271 -11.19 -0.13 -11.29
C LEU A 271 -10.64 0.13 -12.70
N THR A 272 -11.45 -0.10 -13.73
CA THR A 272 -11.09 0.13 -15.14
C THR A 272 -11.73 1.38 -15.70
N GLN A 273 -12.93 1.73 -15.23
CA GLN A 273 -13.67 2.91 -15.66
C GLN A 273 -14.29 3.59 -14.45
N VAL A 274 -13.87 4.84 -14.24
CA VAL A 274 -14.39 5.73 -13.21
C VAL A 274 -15.01 6.93 -13.93
N PRO A 275 -16.32 7.19 -13.74
CA PRO A 275 -16.96 8.37 -14.31
C PRO A 275 -16.27 9.67 -13.87
N LYS A 276 -16.27 10.67 -14.76
CA LYS A 276 -15.69 11.98 -14.45
C LYS A 276 -16.50 12.64 -13.33
N GLY A 277 -15.81 13.10 -12.29
CA GLY A 277 -16.42 13.78 -11.13
C GLY A 277 -16.67 12.89 -9.92
N THR A 278 -16.49 11.57 -10.01
CA THR A 278 -16.59 10.69 -8.85
C THR A 278 -15.33 10.81 -7.99
N GLN A 279 -15.48 11.30 -6.76
CA GLN A 279 -14.39 11.34 -5.78
C GLN A 279 -14.27 9.98 -5.07
N LEU A 280 -13.13 9.31 -5.29
CA LEU A 280 -12.80 8.03 -4.67
C LEU A 280 -12.10 8.27 -3.34
N ILE A 281 -12.90 8.45 -2.29
CA ILE A 281 -12.40 8.64 -0.93
C ILE A 281 -12.16 7.28 -0.28
N VAL A 282 -10.95 7.05 0.23
CA VAL A 282 -10.59 5.83 0.95
C VAL A 282 -11.49 5.64 2.18
N GLY A 283 -11.98 4.42 2.38
CA GLY A 283 -12.92 4.08 3.45
C GLY A 283 -14.39 4.10 3.06
N ARG A 284 -14.77 4.70 1.92
CA ARG A 284 -16.17 4.66 1.45
C ARG A 284 -16.64 3.23 1.25
N THR A 285 -17.86 2.95 1.71
CA THR A 285 -18.52 1.67 1.51
C THR A 285 -19.02 1.53 0.08
N ALA A 286 -18.91 0.32 -0.44
CA ALA A 286 -19.24 -0.04 -1.81
C ALA A 286 -19.92 -1.41 -1.84
N THR A 287 -20.95 -1.55 -2.66
CA THR A 287 -21.51 -2.85 -3.03
C THR A 287 -20.79 -3.36 -4.26
N VAL A 288 -20.21 -4.55 -4.16
CA VAL A 288 -19.41 -5.18 -5.20
C VAL A 288 -20.17 -6.38 -5.74
N THR A 289 -20.47 -6.38 -7.04
CA THR A 289 -21.15 -7.48 -7.73
C THR A 289 -20.23 -8.01 -8.84
N VAL A 290 -19.79 -9.25 -8.71
CA VAL A 290 -19.03 -9.95 -9.76
C VAL A 290 -20.02 -10.46 -10.78
N GLN A 291 -19.83 -10.07 -12.04
CA GLN A 291 -20.68 -10.53 -13.12
C GLN A 291 -20.23 -11.92 -13.59
N PRO A 292 -21.17 -12.84 -13.85
CA PRO A 292 -20.83 -14.13 -14.44
C PRO A 292 -20.19 -13.89 -15.80
N ARG A 293 -19.11 -14.61 -16.08
CA ARG A 293 -18.40 -14.54 -17.34
C ARG A 293 -19.36 -14.86 -18.48
N VAL A 294 -19.66 -13.87 -19.31
CA VAL A 294 -20.28 -14.11 -20.61
C VAL A 294 -19.23 -14.88 -21.41
N ALA A 295 -19.51 -16.16 -21.71
CA ALA A 295 -18.64 -16.93 -22.57
C ALA A 295 -18.49 -16.17 -23.90
N PRO A 296 -17.27 -15.96 -24.43
CA PRO A 296 -17.10 -15.40 -25.76
C PRO A 296 -17.69 -16.39 -26.77
N GLY A 297 -18.94 -16.15 -27.20
CA GLY A 297 -19.66 -17.06 -28.10
C GLY A 297 -21.16 -16.85 -28.22
N THR A 298 -21.85 -16.18 -27.30
CA THR A 298 -23.30 -15.92 -27.45
C THR A 298 -23.54 -14.53 -28.02
N THR A 299 -23.23 -14.36 -29.29
CA THR A 299 -23.81 -13.32 -30.15
C THR A 299 -24.81 -13.97 -31.10
N ALA A 300 -25.98 -13.30 -31.21
CA ALA A 300 -27.19 -13.63 -31.96
C ALA A 300 -28.25 -14.45 -31.18
#